data_AF-A0A536RTT0-F1
#
_entry.id   AF-A0A536RTT0-F1
#
_cell.length_a   1.000
_cell.length_b   1.000
_cell.length_c   1.000
_cell.angle_alpha   90.00
_cell.angle_beta   90.00
_cell.angle_gamma   90.00
#
_symmetry.space_group_name_H-M   'P 1'
#
loop_
_entity.id
_entity.type
_entity.pdbx_description
1 polymer ?
#
loop_
_entity_poly.entity_id
_entity_poly.type
_entity_poly.pdbx_seq_one_letter_code
_entity_poly.pdbx_strand_id
1 'polypeptide(L)' 'MIDRLEAIARRYHEIEQEMARPEVAMDHEKVTRLAREQRTLRETVETYDAYRRARQEMERHKGGRPPLWETPQ' A
#
# COMPACT_ATOMS: atom_id res chain seq x y z
N MET A 1 4.95 4.72 -14.30
CA MET A 1 4.64 5.67 -13.18
C MET A 1 4.08 4.92 -11.98
N ILE A 2 3.08 4.05 -12.18
CA ILE A 2 2.60 3.12 -11.13
C ILE A 2 3.74 2.21 -10.63
N ASP A 3 4.62 1.74 -11.52
CA ASP A 3 5.75 0.86 -11.17
C ASP A 3 6.70 1.49 -10.13
N ARG A 4 6.86 2.82 -10.18
CA ARG A 4 7.66 3.57 -9.21
C ARG A 4 6.97 3.64 -7.85
N LEU A 5 5.65 3.85 -7.84
CA LEU A 5 4.87 3.84 -6.60
C LEU A 5 4.85 2.45 -5.96
N GLU A 6 4.78 1.39 -6.78
CA GLU A 6 4.93 0.02 -6.29
C GLU A 6 6.32 -0.24 -5.72
N ALA A 7 7.38 0.26 -6.34
CA ALA A 7 8.73 0.14 -5.80
C ALA A 7 8.88 0.87 -4.46
N ILE A 8 8.29 2.05 -4.32
CA ILE A 8 8.24 2.81 -3.06
C ILE A 8 7.47 2.03 -1.98
N ALA A 9 6.30 1.47 -2.32
CA ALA A 9 5.50 0.67 -1.40
C ALA A 9 6.23 -0.62 -0.96
N ARG A 10 6.92 -1.30 -1.89
CA ARG A 10 7.76 -2.45 -1.57
C ARG A 10 8.86 -2.07 -0.59
N ARG A 11 9.61 -1.00 -0.86
CA ARG A 11 10.68 -0.54 0.03
C ARG A 11 10.15 -0.18 1.42
N TYR A 12 9.00 0.50 1.50
CA TYR A 12 8.36 0.84 2.76
C TYR A 12 8.09 -0.41 3.62
N HIS A 13 7.53 -1.47 3.03
CA HIS A 13 7.30 -2.73 3.75
C HIS A 13 8.58 -3.52 4.03
N GLU A 14 9.55 -3.51 3.12
CA GLU A 14 10.87 -4.12 3.36
C GLU A 14 11.54 -3.52 4.60
N ILE A 15 11.47 -2.20 4.77
CA ILE A 15 11.99 -1.51 5.95
C ILE A 15 11.30 -1.99 7.23
N GLU A 16 9.97 -2.17 7.21
CA GLU A 16 9.22 -2.72 8.35
C GLU A 16 9.70 -4.13 8.72
N GLN A 17 9.92 -4.98 7.70
CA GLN A 17 10.44 -6.34 7.90
C GLN A 17 11.90 -6.34 8.37
N GLU A 18 12.74 -5.44 7.86
CA GLU A 18 14.13 -5.27 8.30
C GLU A 18 14.19 -4.84 9.77
N MET A 19 13.38 -3.88 10.18
CA MET A 19 13.30 -3.42 11.58
C MET A 19 12.80 -4.51 12.54
N ALA A 20 12.00 -5.46 12.06
CA ALA A 20 11.51 -6.60 12.85
C ALA A 20 12.58 -7.67 13.10
N ARG A 21 13.71 -7.64 12.39
CA ARG A 21 14.79 -8.60 12.59
C ARG A 21 15.51 -8.37 13.92
N PRO A 22 15.72 -9.39 14.77
CA PRO A 22 16.37 -9.22 16.08
C PRO A 22 17.72 -8.47 16.01
N GLU A 23 18.55 -8.79 15.02
CA GLU A 23 19.85 -8.17 14.79
C GLU A 23 19.79 -6.69 14.42
N VAL A 24 18.65 -6.22 13.90
CA VAL A 24 18.39 -4.81 13.60
C VAL A 24 17.72 -4.15 14.80
N ALA A 25 16.73 -4.80 15.41
CA ALA A 25 15.99 -4.29 16.56
C ALA A 25 16.88 -3.99 17.78
N MET A 26 17.99 -4.72 17.94
CA MET A 26 18.98 -4.50 18.99
C MET A 26 19.98 -3.36 18.68
N ASP A 27 19.98 -2.85 17.44
CA ASP A 27 20.88 -1.79 16.98
C ASP A 27 20.10 -0.47 16.81
N HIS A 28 20.18 0.40 17.83
CA HIS A 28 19.42 1.65 17.87
C HIS A 28 19.74 2.60 16.69
N GLU A 29 20.98 2.59 16.20
CA GLU A 29 21.37 3.43 15.07
C GLU A 29 20.70 2.93 13.77
N LYS A 30 20.72 1.62 13.53
CA LYS A 30 20.03 1.02 12.38
C LYS A 30 18.52 1.26 12.45
N VAL A 31 17.88 1.03 13.60
CA VAL A 31 16.44 1.28 13.77
C VAL A 31 16.11 2.74 13.49
N THR A 32 16.88 3.68 14.03
CA THR A 32 16.63 5.11 13.82
C THR A 32 16.76 5.51 12.35
N ARG A 33 17.77 4.98 11.66
CA ARG A 33 17.97 5.24 10.23
C ARG A 33 16.81 4.70 9.39
N LEU A 34 16.43 3.45 9.63
CA LEU A 34 15.32 2.79 8.93
C LEU A 34 13.99 3.47 9.23
N ALA A 35 13.72 3.87 10.47
CA ALA A 35 12.49 4.58 10.84
C ALA A 35 12.39 5.95 10.16
N ARG A 36 13.51 6.67 9.98
CA ARG A 36 13.54 7.92 9.22
C ARG A 36 13.21 7.68 7.75
N GLU A 37 13.81 6.67 7.13
CA GLU A 37 13.50 6.27 5.74
C GLU A 37 12.03 5.86 5.60
N GLN A 38 11.50 5.02 6.50
CA GLN A 38 10.10 4.60 6.49
C GLN A 38 9.15 5.81 6.58
N ARG A 39 9.47 6.79 7.44
CA ARG A 39 8.69 8.01 7.60
C ARG A 39 8.67 8.88 6.34
N THR A 40 9.78 8.98 5.60
CA THR A 40 9.81 9.78 4.36
C THR A 40 8.98 9.13 3.24
N LEU A 41 8.82 7.81 3.26
CA LEU A 41 8.03 7.07 2.25
C LEU A 41 6.53 7.01 2.59
N ARG A 42 6.16 7.13 3.87
CA ARG A 42 4.80 6.89 4.39
C ARG A 42 3.68 7.59 3.61
N GLU A 43 3.75 8.92 3.46
CA GLU A 43 2.69 9.70 2.82
C GLU A 43 2.44 9.25 1.37
N THR A 44 3.51 8.90 0.65
CA THR A 44 3.42 8.41 -0.73
C THR A 44 2.72 7.05 -0.79
N VAL A 45 3.05 6.15 0.13
CA VAL A 45 2.45 4.82 0.22
C VAL A 45 0.98 4.90 0.62
N GLU A 46 0.64 5.69 1.64
CA GLU A 46 -0.74 5.88 2.10
C GLU A 46 -1.63 6.44 0.97
N THR A 47 -1.14 7.45 0.25
CA THR A 47 -1.84 8.04 -0.90
C THR A 47 -2.03 7.01 -2.01
N TYR A 48 -0.99 6.23 -2.31
CA TYR A 48 -1.04 5.21 -3.35
C TYR A 48 -2.01 4.06 -3.00
N ASP A 49 -2.03 3.62 -1.75
CA ASP A 49 -2.95 2.59 -1.27
C ASP A 49 -4.40 3.08 -1.29
N ALA A 50 -4.65 4.33 -0.91
CA ALA A 50 -5.98 4.95 -1.04
C ALA A 50 -6.45 4.96 -2.50
N TYR A 51 -5.57 5.35 -3.43
CA TYR A 51 -5.86 5.30 -4.87
C TYR A 51 -6.20 3.87 -5.34
N ARG A 52 -5.41 2.87 -4.93
CA ARG A 52 -5.65 1.47 -5.31
C ARG A 52 -6.99 0.95 -4.80
N ARG A 53 -7.36 1.30 -3.57
CA ARG A 53 -8.66 0.91 -2.97
C ARG A 53 -9.82 1.53 -3.74
N ALA A 54 -9.78 2.85 -3.98
CA ALA A 54 -10.82 3.54 -4.75
C ALA A 54 -10.97 2.95 -6.17
N ARG A 55 -9.86 2.66 -6.85
CA ARG A 55 -9.88 2.02 -8.16
C ARG A 55 -10.52 0.63 -8.11
N GLN A 56 -10.18 -0.20 -7.12
CA GLN A 56 -10.81 -1.52 -6.98
C GLN A 56 -12.31 -1.42 -6.71
N GLU A 57 -12.74 -0.45 -5.89
CA GLU A 57 -14.15 -0.22 -5.62
C GLU A 57 -14.92 0.19 -6.88
N MET A 58 -14.35 1.10 -7.69
CA MET A 58 -14.92 1.49 -8.98
C MET A 58 -15.08 0.30 -9.93
N GLU A 59 -14.06 -0.55 -10.06
CA GLU A 59 -14.13 -1.75 -10.92
C GLU A 59 -15.17 -2.75 -10.41
N ARG A 60 -15.29 -2.94 -9.09
CA ARG A 60 -16.33 -3.79 -8.49
C ARG A 60 -17.74 -3.29 -8.79
N HIS A 61 -17.96 -1.97 -8.71
CA HIS A 61 -19.28 -1.38 -8.99
C HIS A 61 -19.60 -1.34 -10.48
N LYS A 62 -18.58 -1.28 -11.35
CA LYS A 62 -18.74 -1.35 -12.82
C LYS A 62 -19.08 -2.77 -13.31
N GLY A 63 -18.82 -3.80 -12.50
CA GLY A 63 -19.23 -5.19 -12.73
C GLY A 63 -20.59 -5.58 -12.13
N GLY A 64 -21.37 -4.61 -11.63
CA GLY A 64 -22.68 -4.85 -11.02
C GLY A 64 -23.72 -5.30 -12.05
N ARG A 65 -24.26 -6.51 -11.85
CA ARG A 65 -25.45 -7.05 -12.54
C ARG A 65 -26.54 -5.95 -12.66
N PRO A 66 -27.19 -5.80 -13.83
CA PRO A 66 -28.32 -4.87 -13.95
C PRO A 66 -29.39 -5.21 -12.91
N PRO A 67 -30.16 -4.24 -12.42
CA PRO A 67 -31.23 -4.49 -11.47
C PRO A 67 -32.18 -5.59 -11.98
N LEU A 68 -32.59 -6.51 -11.09
CA LEU A 68 -33.46 -7.64 -11.43
C LEU A 68 -34.88 -7.24 -11.91
N TRP A 69 -35.20 -5.94 -11.93
CA TRP A 69 -36.46 -5.40 -12.42
C TRP A 69 -36.48 -5.15 -13.95
N GLU A 70 -35.36 -5.35 -14.65
CA GLU A 70 -35.26 -5.19 -16.12
C GLU A 70 -35.42 -6.50 -16.91
N THR A 71 -35.71 -7.64 -16.28
CA THR A 71 -36.03 -8.89 -17.00
C THR A 71 -37.48 -8.87 -17.49
N PRO A 72 -37.76 -8.76 -18.82
CA PRO A 72 -39.11 -8.91 -19.33
C PRO A 72 -39.53 -10.38 -19.24
N GLN A 73 -40.77 -10.63 -18.81
CA GLN A 73 -41.44 -11.93 -18.97
C GLN A 73 -41.75 -12.22 -20.43
#